data_AF-A0A1I5E412-F1
#
_entry.id   AF-A0A1I5E412-F1
#
_cell.length_a   1.000
_cell.length_b   1.000
_cell.length_c   1.000
_cell.angle_alpha   90.00
_cell.angle_beta   90.00
_cell.angle_gamma   90.00
#
_symmetry.space_group_name_H-M   'P 1'
#
loop_
_entity.id
_entity.type
_entity.pdbx_description
1 polymer ?
#
loop_
_entity_poly.entity_id
_entity_poly.type
_entity_poly.pdbx_seq_one_letter_code
_entity_poly.pdbx_strand_id
1 'polypeptide(L)'
;MTDFFKDALKAWEDRIRSPFLGSIGIVFIVCNWKPIFYLLFADKPVRAKFLFVDANTTSATLLWKPIIIGVLLALATPWLKLFGARLAKVPTSLLNDLQGDMASKRRINDFRKSAGEENAKAELEAAQEKRKIAAAQRLEDAKSIGDDDVVEELVSERIAQSNRISEANEIDEIRDTLSPVAATIILELGRVQSGRVTQRDLLQDAHFLQELSKVLPSYNHTRAEVETREGLQQLKASKIASSDIEDKWRLTKIGYELFDHLVKAN
;
A
#
# COMPACT_ATOMS: atom_id res chain seq x y z
N MET A 1 -43.33 11.61 10.41
CA MET A 1 -43.15 10.74 11.60
C MET A 1 -41.71 10.27 11.76
N THR A 2 -41.02 9.88 10.68
CA THR A 2 -39.59 9.51 10.68
C THR A 2 -38.67 10.60 11.22
N ASP A 3 -38.94 11.88 10.96
CA ASP A 3 -38.06 12.97 11.42
C ASP A 3 -38.15 13.19 12.93
N PHE A 4 -39.33 13.03 13.54
CA PHE A 4 -39.48 13.02 15.00
C PHE A 4 -38.70 11.88 15.67
N PHE A 5 -38.70 10.70 15.07
CA PHE A 5 -37.88 9.58 15.56
C PHE A 5 -36.39 9.86 15.41
N LYS A 6 -35.95 10.43 14.28
CA LYS A 6 -34.55 10.80 14.07
C LYS A 6 -34.10 11.89 15.05
N ASP A 7 -34.93 12.88 15.31
CA ASP A 7 -34.60 13.97 16.23
C ASP A 7 -34.61 13.50 17.69
N ALA A 8 -35.55 12.60 18.05
CA ALA A 8 -35.54 11.93 19.35
C ALA A 8 -34.31 11.03 19.53
N LEU A 9 -33.89 10.31 18.50
CA LEU A 9 -32.69 9.47 18.52
C LEU A 9 -31.41 10.31 18.64
N LYS A 10 -31.30 11.42 17.90
CA LYS A 10 -30.16 12.34 18.03
C LYS A 10 -30.07 12.96 19.42
N ALA A 11 -31.21 13.43 19.95
CA ALA A 11 -31.27 13.97 21.31
C ALA A 11 -30.96 12.91 22.37
N TRP A 12 -31.29 11.64 22.10
CA TRP A 12 -30.93 10.53 22.97
C TRP A 12 -29.44 10.18 22.86
N GLU A 13 -28.85 10.20 21.67
CA GLU A 13 -27.41 9.99 21.45
C GLU A 13 -26.58 11.03 22.21
N ASP A 14 -26.93 12.31 22.10
CA ASP A 14 -26.26 13.40 22.81
C ASP A 14 -26.38 13.27 24.34
N ARG A 15 -27.49 12.72 24.83
CA ARG A 15 -27.71 12.47 26.28
C ARG A 15 -27.05 11.19 26.77
N ILE A 16 -26.91 10.15 25.94
CA ILE A 16 -26.13 8.95 26.23
C ILE A 16 -24.64 9.28 26.37
N ARG A 17 -24.15 10.30 25.66
CA ARG A 17 -22.77 10.81 25.84
C ARG A 17 -22.52 11.38 27.25
N SER A 18 -23.56 11.79 27.97
CA SER A 18 -23.42 12.15 29.38
C SER A 18 -23.27 10.88 30.25
N PRO A 19 -22.18 10.73 31.02
CA PRO A 19 -21.92 9.55 31.84
C PRO A 19 -23.05 9.23 32.82
N PHE A 20 -23.74 10.27 33.32
CA PHE A 20 -24.81 10.13 34.29
C PHE A 20 -26.15 9.81 33.64
N LEU A 21 -26.58 10.58 32.63
CA LEU A 21 -27.88 10.36 31.99
C LEU A 21 -27.90 9.05 31.19
N GLY A 22 -26.80 8.70 30.53
CA GLY A 22 -26.66 7.43 29.83
C GLY A 22 -26.76 6.24 30.78
N SER A 23 -26.02 6.27 31.89
CA SER A 23 -26.04 5.19 32.90
C SER A 23 -27.43 5.04 33.54
N ILE A 24 -28.09 6.14 33.91
CA ILE A 24 -29.45 6.10 34.47
C ILE A 24 -30.44 5.55 33.44
N GLY A 25 -30.34 5.95 32.17
CA GLY A 25 -31.20 5.43 31.10
C GLY A 25 -31.04 3.92 30.87
N ILE A 26 -29.80 3.42 30.82
CA ILE A 26 -29.50 1.98 30.67
C ILE A 26 -30.07 1.21 31.86
N VAL A 27 -29.81 1.69 33.08
CA VAL A 27 -30.29 1.04 34.30
C VAL A 27 -31.82 1.09 34.39
N PHE A 28 -32.46 2.16 33.93
CA PHE A 28 -33.92 2.25 33.86
C PHE A 28 -34.51 1.13 33.00
N ILE A 29 -33.94 0.91 31.81
CA ILE A 29 -34.37 -0.16 30.92
C ILE A 29 -34.10 -1.52 31.56
N VAL A 30 -32.90 -1.73 32.13
CA VAL A 30 -32.52 -3.00 32.76
C VAL A 30 -33.37 -3.32 33.99
N CYS A 31 -33.72 -2.35 34.82
CA CYS A 31 -34.57 -2.57 36.00
C CYS A 31 -36.04 -2.77 35.64
N ASN A 32 -36.52 -2.12 34.57
CA ASN A 32 -37.94 -2.17 34.16
C ASN A 32 -38.18 -3.01 32.90
N TRP A 33 -37.24 -3.87 32.51
CA TRP A 33 -37.30 -4.63 31.26
C TRP A 33 -38.58 -5.47 31.15
N LYS A 34 -39.02 -6.15 32.22
CA LYS A 34 -40.26 -6.95 32.20
C LYS A 34 -41.52 -6.11 31.89
N PRO A 35 -41.83 -5.03 32.65
CA PRO A 35 -42.93 -4.12 32.31
C PRO A 35 -42.83 -3.53 30.91
N ILE A 36 -41.63 -3.07 30.49
CA ILE A 36 -41.42 -2.45 29.18
C ILE A 36 -41.71 -3.45 28.06
N PHE A 37 -41.15 -4.66 28.15
CA PHE A 37 -41.38 -5.70 27.14
C PHE A 37 -42.83 -6.18 27.13
N TYR A 38 -43.48 -6.31 28.28
CA TYR A 38 -44.90 -6.66 28.34
C TYR A 38 -45.77 -5.58 27.69
N LEU A 39 -45.46 -4.30 27.93
CA LEU A 39 -46.21 -3.19 27.34
C LEU A 39 -46.05 -3.13 25.81
N LEU A 40 -44.83 -3.35 25.31
CA LEU A 40 -44.54 -3.30 23.87
C LEU A 40 -44.99 -4.55 23.11
N PHE A 41 -44.78 -5.74 23.65
CA PHE A 41 -44.88 -6.99 22.88
C PHE A 41 -46.02 -7.92 23.30
N ALA A 42 -46.67 -7.73 24.45
CA ALA A 42 -47.77 -8.61 24.83
C ALA A 42 -48.98 -8.41 23.90
N ASP A 43 -49.56 -9.51 23.43
CA ASP A 43 -50.82 -9.47 22.67
C ASP A 43 -52.02 -9.43 23.62
N LYS A 44 -52.19 -8.27 24.27
CA LYS A 44 -53.22 -7.99 25.26
C LYS A 44 -53.80 -6.59 25.04
N PRO A 45 -55.08 -6.37 25.38
CA PRO A 45 -55.69 -5.04 25.30
C PRO A 45 -54.91 -4.05 26.17
N VAL A 46 -54.83 -2.80 25.71
CA VAL A 46 -54.04 -1.72 26.33
C VAL A 46 -54.32 -1.59 27.84
N ARG A 47 -55.58 -1.74 28.25
CA ARG A 47 -55.99 -1.69 29.66
C ARG A 47 -55.34 -2.80 30.52
N ALA A 48 -55.24 -4.02 29.98
CA ALA A 48 -54.59 -5.13 30.68
C ALA A 48 -53.06 -4.94 30.77
N LYS A 49 -52.46 -4.21 29.81
CA LYS A 49 -51.04 -3.83 29.85
C LYS A 49 -50.76 -2.82 30.96
N PHE A 50 -51.56 -1.77 31.09
CA PHE A 50 -51.40 -0.80 32.16
C PHE A 50 -51.63 -1.41 33.54
N LEU A 51 -52.68 -2.24 33.70
CA LEU A 51 -52.90 -2.96 34.96
C LEU A 51 -51.72 -3.85 35.35
N PHE A 52 -51.07 -4.49 34.37
CA PHE A 52 -49.87 -5.27 34.62
C PHE A 52 -48.69 -4.39 35.07
N VAL A 53 -48.49 -3.22 34.43
CA VAL A 53 -47.44 -2.28 34.83
C VAL A 53 -47.69 -1.76 36.25
N ASP A 54 -48.92 -1.34 36.55
CA ASP A 54 -49.30 -0.82 37.88
C ASP A 54 -49.13 -1.89 38.97
N ALA A 55 -49.39 -3.16 38.66
CA ALA A 55 -49.22 -4.27 39.60
C ALA A 55 -47.75 -4.67 39.82
N ASN A 56 -46.88 -4.43 38.84
CA ASN A 56 -45.47 -4.89 38.85
C ASN A 56 -44.46 -3.75 39.05
N THR A 57 -44.91 -2.50 39.06
CA THR A 57 -44.06 -1.33 39.25
C THR A 57 -44.57 -0.45 40.38
N THR A 58 -43.65 0.24 41.03
CA THR A 58 -43.94 1.23 42.07
C THR A 58 -43.07 2.44 41.78
N SER A 59 -43.46 3.64 42.24
CA SER A 59 -42.67 4.88 42.02
C SER A 59 -41.19 4.73 42.43
N ALA A 60 -40.91 3.92 43.45
CA ALA A 60 -39.55 3.58 43.88
C ALA A 60 -38.78 2.74 42.84
N THR A 61 -39.42 1.74 42.23
CA THR A 61 -38.78 0.85 41.24
C THR A 61 -38.67 1.51 39.88
N LEU A 62 -39.63 2.38 39.54
CA LEU A 62 -39.68 3.06 38.25
C LEU A 62 -38.68 4.22 38.18
N LEU A 63 -38.56 5.03 39.24
CA LEU A 63 -37.75 6.26 39.21
C LEU A 63 -36.52 6.19 40.12
N TRP A 64 -36.71 5.90 41.42
CA TRP A 64 -35.64 6.03 42.40
C TRP A 64 -34.53 4.98 42.24
N LYS A 65 -34.89 3.71 42.01
CA LYS A 65 -33.90 2.63 41.81
C LYS A 65 -32.99 2.90 40.59
N PRO A 66 -33.52 3.23 39.40
CA PRO A 66 -32.69 3.57 38.25
C PRO A 66 -31.78 4.78 38.45
N ILE A 67 -32.25 5.81 39.16
CA ILE A 67 -31.45 6.99 39.46
C ILE A 67 -30.27 6.62 40.38
N ILE A 68 -30.54 5.94 41.49
CA ILE A 68 -29.50 5.60 42.47
C ILE A 68 -28.47 4.64 41.86
N ILE A 69 -28.92 3.56 41.21
CA ILE A 69 -28.02 2.59 40.59
C ILE A 69 -27.31 3.22 39.39
N GLY A 70 -27.98 4.07 38.62
CA GLY A 70 -27.38 4.79 37.49
C GLY A 70 -26.28 5.76 37.91
N VAL A 71 -26.46 6.48 39.03
CA VAL A 71 -25.40 7.33 39.61
C VAL A 71 -24.24 6.48 40.11
N LEU A 72 -24.51 5.37 40.82
CA LEU A 72 -23.46 4.45 41.26
C LEU A 72 -22.69 3.85 40.07
N LEU A 73 -23.38 3.48 39.00
CA LEU A 73 -22.76 2.97 37.78
C LEU A 73 -21.92 4.03 37.08
N ALA A 74 -22.40 5.27 37.00
CA ALA A 74 -21.65 6.39 36.44
C ALA A 74 -20.36 6.66 37.24
N LEU A 75 -20.43 6.61 38.59
CA LEU A 75 -19.27 6.72 39.47
C LEU A 75 -18.33 5.51 39.36
N ALA A 76 -18.86 4.31 39.11
CA ALA A 76 -18.09 3.09 38.91
C ALA A 76 -17.43 3.02 37.51
N THR A 77 -17.94 3.78 36.53
CA THR A 77 -17.48 3.72 35.14
C THR A 77 -15.99 4.04 34.96
N PRO A 78 -15.41 5.11 35.58
CA PRO A 78 -13.97 5.35 35.54
C PRO A 78 -13.15 4.19 36.12
N TRP A 79 -13.64 3.54 37.18
CA TRP A 79 -12.97 2.40 37.80
C TRP A 79 -13.03 1.15 36.92
N LEU A 80 -14.16 0.90 36.27
CA LEU A 80 -14.29 -0.17 35.26
C LEU A 80 -13.37 0.05 34.07
N LYS A 81 -13.25 1.31 33.60
CA LYS A 81 -12.29 1.67 32.54
C LYS A 81 -10.84 1.44 32.98
N LEU A 82 -10.50 1.85 34.21
CA LEU A 82 -9.17 1.61 34.77
C LEU A 82 -8.86 0.11 34.90
N PHE A 83 -9.83 -0.67 35.35
CA PHE A 83 -9.70 -2.12 35.46
C PHE A 83 -9.51 -2.78 34.08
N GLY A 84 -10.34 -2.40 33.10
CA GLY A 84 -10.21 -2.87 31.72
C GLY A 84 -8.85 -2.49 31.11
N ALA A 85 -8.38 -1.26 31.33
CA ALA A 85 -7.06 -0.82 30.87
C ALA A 85 -5.93 -1.60 31.53
N ARG A 86 -6.04 -1.95 32.83
CA ARG A 86 -5.06 -2.81 33.51
C ARG A 86 -5.04 -4.22 32.96
N LEU A 87 -6.20 -4.82 32.69
CA LEU A 87 -6.29 -6.13 32.07
C LEU A 87 -5.74 -6.12 30.65
N ALA A 88 -6.01 -5.07 29.88
CA ALA A 88 -5.51 -4.90 28.52
C ALA A 88 -4.01 -4.58 28.48
N LYS A 89 -3.45 -3.96 29.51
CA LYS A 89 -2.03 -3.58 29.55
C LYS A 89 -1.11 -4.79 29.36
N VAL A 90 -1.41 -5.90 30.02
CA VAL A 90 -0.58 -7.12 30.00
C VAL A 90 -0.44 -7.74 28.61
N PRO A 91 -1.54 -8.09 27.88
CA PRO A 91 -1.42 -8.63 26.53
C PRO A 91 -0.85 -7.60 25.56
N THR A 92 -1.18 -6.30 25.74
CA THR A 92 -0.68 -5.25 24.85
C THR A 92 0.82 -5.01 25.02
N SER A 93 1.34 -5.05 26.25
CA SER A 93 2.78 -4.96 26.48
C SER A 93 3.52 -6.14 25.89
N LEU A 94 3.01 -7.37 26.08
CA LEU A 94 3.61 -8.57 25.51
C LEU A 94 3.70 -8.49 23.97
N LEU A 95 2.62 -8.01 23.33
CA LEU A 95 2.57 -7.85 21.88
C LEU A 95 3.52 -6.74 21.39
N ASN A 96 3.59 -5.63 22.11
CA ASN A 96 4.51 -4.53 21.78
C ASN A 96 5.97 -4.93 21.93
N ASP A 97 6.32 -5.73 22.95
CA ASP A 97 7.67 -6.24 23.17
C ASP A 97 8.09 -7.16 22.00
N LEU A 98 7.18 -8.07 21.57
CA LEU A 98 7.42 -8.94 20.42
C LEU A 98 7.60 -8.15 19.10
N GLN A 99 6.79 -7.11 18.90
CA GLN A 99 6.92 -6.24 17.73
C GLN A 99 8.20 -5.39 17.78
N GLY A 100 8.56 -4.90 18.97
CA GLY A 100 9.78 -4.14 19.23
C GLY A 100 11.03 -4.97 18.96
N ASP A 101 11.05 -6.23 19.39
CA ASP A 101 12.14 -7.17 19.12
C ASP A 101 12.29 -7.46 17.63
N MET A 102 11.17 -7.65 16.91
CA MET A 102 11.20 -7.84 15.46
C MET A 102 11.70 -6.58 14.73
N ALA A 103 11.24 -5.39 15.13
CA ALA A 103 11.68 -4.13 14.53
C ALA A 103 13.16 -3.85 14.83
N SER A 104 13.62 -4.16 16.05
CA SER A 104 15.02 -4.02 16.44
C SER A 104 15.93 -4.97 15.66
N LYS A 105 15.53 -6.25 15.53
CA LYS A 105 16.26 -7.23 14.72
C LYS A 105 16.33 -6.83 13.24
N ARG A 106 15.24 -6.28 12.69
CA ARG A 106 15.23 -5.74 11.32
C ARG A 106 16.21 -4.60 11.15
N ARG A 107 16.16 -3.58 12.02
CA ARG A 107 17.10 -2.44 11.99
C ARG A 107 18.56 -2.91 12.05
N ILE A 108 18.89 -3.84 12.95
CA ILE A 108 20.25 -4.38 13.08
C ILE A 108 20.67 -5.11 11.80
N ASN A 109 19.77 -5.88 11.19
CA ASN A 109 20.05 -6.57 9.94
C ASN A 109 20.27 -5.59 8.79
N ASP A 110 19.44 -4.55 8.69
CA ASP A 110 19.55 -3.52 7.66
C ASP A 110 20.89 -2.77 7.77
N PHE A 111 21.31 -2.38 8.98
CA PHE A 111 22.62 -1.78 9.21
C PHE A 111 23.79 -2.71 8.86
N ARG A 112 23.67 -4.01 9.15
CA ARG A 112 24.70 -5.00 8.76
C ARG A 112 24.77 -5.14 7.24
N LYS A 113 23.62 -5.14 6.57
CA LYS A 113 23.54 -5.23 5.12
C LYS A 113 24.15 -4.00 4.47
N SER A 114 23.79 -2.79 4.92
CA SER A 114 24.34 -1.54 4.40
C SER A 114 25.85 -1.45 4.61
N ALA A 115 26.35 -1.85 5.79
CA ALA A 115 27.79 -1.91 6.05
C ALA A 115 28.51 -2.93 5.15
N GLY A 116 27.87 -4.08 4.88
CA GLY A 116 28.39 -5.06 3.92
C GLY A 116 28.43 -4.53 2.49
N GLU A 117 27.39 -3.82 2.06
CA GLU A 117 27.31 -3.18 0.73
C GLU A 117 28.34 -2.05 0.57
N GLU A 118 28.56 -1.24 1.61
CA GLU A 118 29.58 -0.18 1.63
C GLU A 118 30.99 -0.77 1.55
N ASN A 119 31.28 -1.82 2.32
CA ASN A 119 32.56 -2.53 2.23
C ASN A 119 32.77 -3.15 0.85
N ALA A 120 31.75 -3.78 0.27
CA ALA A 120 31.83 -4.35 -1.07
C ALA A 120 32.08 -3.26 -2.14
N LYS A 121 31.45 -2.09 -2.01
CA LYS A 121 31.72 -0.94 -2.89
C LYS A 121 33.15 -0.44 -2.74
N ALA A 122 33.64 -0.27 -1.50
CA ALA A 122 35.00 0.16 -1.24
C ALA A 122 36.04 -0.83 -1.82
N GLU A 123 35.79 -2.14 -1.72
CA GLU A 123 36.64 -3.17 -2.34
C GLU A 123 36.65 -3.07 -3.87
N LEU A 124 35.49 -2.84 -4.50
CA LEU A 124 35.39 -2.64 -5.95
C LEU A 124 36.13 -1.39 -6.40
N GLU A 125 35.97 -0.27 -5.70
CA GLU A 125 36.66 1.00 -5.99
C GLU A 125 38.18 0.83 -5.85
N ALA A 126 38.65 0.19 -4.78
CA ALA A 126 40.06 -0.11 -4.60
C ALA A 126 40.61 -1.04 -5.70
N ALA A 127 39.81 -2.02 -6.15
CA ALA A 127 40.19 -2.87 -7.27
C ALA A 127 40.25 -2.10 -8.60
N GLN A 128 39.32 -1.16 -8.84
CA GLN A 128 39.33 -0.30 -10.01
C GLN A 128 40.51 0.65 -10.02
N GLU A 129 40.83 1.28 -8.88
CA GLU A 129 41.99 2.16 -8.74
C GLU A 129 43.29 1.41 -9.04
N LYS A 130 43.46 0.20 -8.48
CA LYS A 130 44.59 -0.68 -8.80
C LYS A 130 44.67 -1.00 -10.29
N ARG A 131 43.55 -1.26 -10.95
CA ARG A 131 43.51 -1.49 -12.41
C ARG A 131 43.93 -0.25 -13.20
N LYS A 132 43.49 0.94 -12.80
CA LYS A 132 43.90 2.21 -13.42
C LYS A 132 45.39 2.46 -13.27
N ILE A 133 45.94 2.24 -12.08
CA ILE A 133 47.39 2.38 -11.81
C ILE A 133 48.18 1.37 -12.66
N ALA A 134 47.78 0.10 -12.67
CA ALA A 134 48.44 -0.92 -13.47
C ALA A 134 48.36 -0.64 -14.98
N ALA A 135 47.24 -0.09 -15.46
CA ALA A 135 47.08 0.32 -16.85
C ALA A 135 47.94 1.54 -17.20
N ALA A 136 48.06 2.52 -16.31
CA ALA A 136 48.94 3.67 -16.48
C ALA A 136 50.42 3.23 -16.55
N GLN A 137 50.84 2.33 -15.64
CA GLN A 137 52.18 1.74 -15.66
C GLN A 137 52.47 1.02 -16.98
N ARG A 138 51.57 0.16 -17.45
CA ARG A 138 51.74 -0.54 -18.74
C ARG A 138 51.84 0.41 -19.93
N LEU A 139 51.14 1.53 -19.90
CA LEU A 139 51.16 2.51 -20.97
C LEU A 139 52.46 3.34 -20.95
N GLU A 140 53.00 3.58 -19.77
CA GLU A 140 54.33 4.17 -19.59
C GLU A 140 55.45 3.21 -20.02
N ASP A 141 55.34 1.92 -19.65
CA ASP A 141 56.24 0.86 -20.10
C ASP A 141 56.18 0.69 -21.64
N ALA A 142 54.99 0.70 -22.24
CA ALA A 142 54.82 0.61 -23.70
C ALA A 142 55.42 1.83 -24.43
N LYS A 143 55.24 3.04 -23.88
CA LYS A 143 55.91 4.25 -24.40
C LYS A 143 57.43 4.20 -24.29
N SER A 144 57.96 3.50 -23.28
CA SER A 144 59.40 3.26 -23.13
C SER A 144 59.96 2.24 -24.13
N ILE A 145 59.10 1.40 -24.72
CA ILE A 145 59.50 0.33 -25.67
C ILE A 145 59.47 0.83 -27.13
N GLY A 146 58.69 1.88 -27.45
CA GLY A 146 58.79 2.63 -28.71
C GLY A 146 58.20 1.94 -29.95
N ASP A 147 57.01 1.36 -29.82
CA ASP A 147 56.29 0.72 -30.95
C ASP A 147 54.91 1.41 -31.12
N ASP A 148 54.83 2.36 -32.05
CA ASP A 148 53.65 3.23 -32.26
C ASP A 148 52.39 2.42 -32.68
N ASP A 149 52.57 1.27 -33.34
CA ASP A 149 51.47 0.41 -33.81
C ASP A 149 50.68 -0.23 -32.65
N VAL A 150 51.34 -0.60 -31.54
CA VAL A 150 50.70 -1.20 -30.36
C VAL A 150 49.88 -0.17 -29.58
N VAL A 151 50.32 1.10 -29.61
CA VAL A 151 49.63 2.21 -28.94
C VAL A 151 48.32 2.52 -29.68
N GLU A 152 48.32 2.49 -31.01
CA GLU A 152 47.14 2.79 -31.82
C GLU A 152 46.07 1.70 -31.70
N GLU A 153 46.46 0.42 -31.67
CA GLU A 153 45.56 -0.72 -31.43
C GLU A 153 44.86 -0.60 -30.07
N LEU A 154 45.61 -0.35 -29.00
CA LEU A 154 45.07 -0.22 -27.63
C LEU A 154 44.14 0.99 -27.46
N VAL A 155 44.38 2.08 -28.19
CA VAL A 155 43.49 3.26 -28.20
C VAL A 155 42.18 2.94 -28.93
N SER A 156 42.24 2.20 -30.04
CA SER A 156 41.07 1.83 -30.83
C SER A 156 40.11 0.90 -30.05
N GLU A 157 40.65 -0.10 -29.33
CA GLU A 157 39.86 -0.99 -28.48
C GLU A 157 39.19 -0.23 -27.32
N ARG A 158 39.87 0.77 -26.76
CA ARG A 158 39.35 1.59 -25.65
C ARG A 158 38.16 2.44 -26.08
N ILE A 159 38.19 3.02 -27.27
CA ILE A 159 37.06 3.80 -27.80
C ILE A 159 35.85 2.88 -28.03
N ALA A 160 36.07 1.70 -28.61
CA ALA A 160 35.01 0.71 -28.83
C ALA A 160 34.38 0.24 -27.52
N GLN A 161 35.18 0.02 -26.47
CA GLN A 161 34.70 -0.41 -25.16
C GLN A 161 33.99 0.72 -24.39
N SER A 162 34.48 1.95 -24.48
CA SER A 162 33.84 3.12 -23.86
C SER A 162 32.46 3.40 -24.47
N ASN A 163 32.31 3.26 -25.79
CA ASN A 163 31.03 3.45 -26.46
C ASN A 163 30.00 2.40 -26.03
N ARG A 164 30.40 1.13 -25.89
CA ARG A 164 29.52 0.05 -25.40
C ARG A 164 29.03 0.30 -23.97
N ILE A 165 29.87 0.87 -23.11
CA ILE A 165 29.50 1.19 -21.72
C ILE A 165 28.53 2.37 -21.67
N SER A 166 28.71 3.37 -22.54
CA SER A 166 27.79 4.52 -22.64
C SER A 166 26.40 4.10 -23.10
N GLU A 167 26.32 3.24 -24.13
CA GLU A 167 25.04 2.72 -24.64
C GLU A 167 24.30 1.86 -23.60
N ALA A 168 25.01 1.07 -22.80
CA ALA A 168 24.41 0.27 -21.74
C ALA A 168 23.81 1.15 -20.61
N ASN A 169 24.50 2.22 -20.23
CA ASN A 169 24.03 3.13 -19.18
C ASN A 169 22.77 3.92 -19.61
N GLU A 170 22.66 4.31 -20.89
CA GLU A 170 21.49 5.02 -21.40
C GLU A 170 20.21 4.15 -21.34
N ILE A 171 20.32 2.84 -21.60
CA ILE A 171 19.18 1.92 -21.53
C ILE A 171 18.72 1.71 -20.07
N ASP A 172 19.65 1.60 -19.13
CA ASP A 172 19.35 1.48 -17.70
C ASP A 172 18.70 2.76 -17.14
N GLU A 173 19.17 3.94 -17.54
CA GLU A 173 18.53 5.21 -17.17
C GLU A 173 17.09 5.32 -17.70
N ILE A 174 16.84 4.91 -18.95
CA ILE A 174 15.49 4.89 -19.53
C ILE A 174 14.60 3.90 -18.78
N ARG A 175 15.12 2.72 -18.40
CA ARG A 175 14.39 1.72 -17.61
C ARG A 175 13.91 2.30 -16.28
N ASP A 176 14.78 3.01 -15.57
CA ASP A 176 14.47 3.53 -14.23
C ASP A 176 13.42 4.67 -14.26
N THR A 177 13.26 5.34 -15.39
CA THR A 177 12.25 6.41 -15.57
C THR A 177 10.86 5.92 -16.00
N LEU A 178 10.74 4.64 -16.38
CA LEU A 178 9.50 4.08 -16.89
C LEU A 178 8.51 3.75 -15.78
N SER A 179 7.23 4.08 -16.03
CA SER A 179 6.16 3.59 -15.17
C SER A 179 6.12 2.05 -15.23
N PRO A 180 5.84 1.37 -14.11
CA PRO A 180 5.62 -0.08 -14.11
C PRO A 180 4.56 -0.56 -15.13
N VAL A 181 3.55 0.27 -15.40
CA VAL A 181 2.53 0.00 -16.42
C VAL A 181 3.15 0.10 -17.83
N ALA A 182 3.99 1.10 -18.08
CA ALA A 182 4.68 1.27 -19.36
C ALA A 182 5.64 0.10 -19.66
N ALA A 183 6.35 -0.40 -18.65
CA ALA A 183 7.18 -1.61 -18.77
C ALA A 183 6.35 -2.84 -19.15
N THR A 184 5.16 -3.00 -18.54
CA THR A 184 4.23 -4.10 -18.86
C THR A 184 3.72 -3.99 -20.30
N ILE A 185 3.40 -2.78 -20.76
CA ILE A 185 2.99 -2.53 -22.15
C ILE A 185 4.11 -2.87 -23.14
N ILE A 186 5.37 -2.54 -22.83
CA ILE A 186 6.52 -2.90 -23.68
C ILE A 186 6.64 -4.42 -23.82
N LEU A 187 6.51 -5.16 -22.71
CA LEU A 187 6.56 -6.62 -22.71
C LEU A 187 5.45 -7.23 -23.56
N GLU A 188 4.25 -6.67 -23.52
CA GLU A 188 3.12 -7.16 -24.32
C GLU A 188 3.30 -6.82 -25.80
N LEU A 189 3.66 -5.58 -26.13
CA LEU A 189 3.89 -5.15 -27.51
C LEU A 189 5.04 -5.92 -28.18
N GLY A 190 6.07 -6.31 -27.44
CA GLY A 190 7.20 -7.09 -27.95
C GLY A 190 6.87 -8.57 -28.20
N ARG A 191 5.84 -9.11 -27.55
CA ARG A 191 5.39 -10.51 -27.73
C ARG A 191 4.44 -10.69 -28.92
N VAL A 192 3.77 -9.63 -29.34
CA VAL A 192 2.75 -9.73 -30.39
C VAL A 192 3.39 -9.89 -31.77
N GLN A 193 3.16 -11.05 -32.39
CA GLN A 193 3.71 -11.39 -33.71
C GLN A 193 3.25 -10.46 -34.85
N SER A 194 2.08 -9.83 -34.73
CA SER A 194 1.58 -8.88 -35.73
C SER A 194 2.35 -7.54 -35.70
N GLY A 195 3.13 -7.28 -34.65
CA GLY A 195 3.89 -6.04 -34.43
C GLY A 195 3.03 -4.78 -34.32
N ARG A 196 1.70 -4.92 -34.23
CA ARG A 196 0.72 -3.83 -34.17
C ARG A 196 -0.45 -4.22 -33.31
N VAL A 197 -0.73 -3.43 -32.29
CA VAL A 197 -1.79 -3.70 -31.31
C VAL A 197 -2.56 -2.42 -31.02
N THR A 198 -3.89 -2.49 -30.96
CA THR A 198 -4.68 -1.32 -30.51
C THR A 198 -4.78 -1.30 -28.98
N GLN A 199 -5.08 -0.13 -28.40
CA GLN A 199 -5.34 -0.06 -26.95
C GLN A 199 -6.47 -1.02 -26.51
N ARG A 200 -7.47 -1.21 -27.37
CA ARG A 200 -8.58 -2.14 -27.11
C ARG A 200 -8.11 -3.59 -27.07
N ASP A 201 -7.22 -3.98 -27.98
CA ASP A 201 -6.69 -5.34 -28.02
C ASP A 201 -5.88 -5.65 -26.75
N LEU A 202 -5.06 -4.70 -26.27
CA LEU A 202 -4.33 -4.83 -25.00
C LEU A 202 -5.30 -5.08 -23.83
N LEU A 203 -6.36 -4.29 -23.74
CA LEU A 203 -7.34 -4.40 -22.65
C LEU A 203 -8.27 -5.62 -22.79
N GLN A 204 -8.25 -6.33 -23.92
CA GLN A 204 -8.96 -7.59 -24.11
C GLN A 204 -8.07 -8.81 -23.86
N ASP A 205 -6.76 -8.61 -23.79
CA ASP A 205 -5.81 -9.68 -23.52
C ASP A 205 -5.80 -10.04 -22.03
N ALA A 206 -6.22 -11.28 -21.74
CA ALA A 206 -6.26 -11.81 -20.38
C ALA A 206 -4.87 -11.88 -19.73
N HIS A 207 -3.82 -12.17 -20.50
CA HIS A 207 -2.44 -12.22 -20.00
C HIS A 207 -1.98 -10.81 -19.60
N PHE A 208 -2.21 -9.82 -20.46
CA PHE A 208 -1.88 -8.42 -20.18
C PHE A 208 -2.58 -7.93 -18.91
N LEU A 209 -3.90 -8.16 -18.79
CA LEU A 209 -4.67 -7.74 -17.61
C LEU A 209 -4.19 -8.42 -16.33
N GLN A 210 -3.77 -9.69 -16.41
CA GLN A 210 -3.21 -10.41 -15.27
C GLN A 210 -1.90 -9.76 -14.80
N GLU A 211 -0.98 -9.45 -15.71
CA GLU A 211 0.27 -8.76 -15.35
C GLU A 211 0.02 -7.34 -14.83
N LEU A 212 -0.90 -6.60 -15.47
CA LEU A 212 -1.29 -5.27 -15.04
C LEU A 212 -1.86 -5.26 -13.62
N SER A 213 -2.64 -6.29 -13.24
CA SER A 213 -3.24 -6.41 -11.91
C SER A 213 -2.21 -6.63 -10.79
N LYS A 214 -1.03 -7.18 -11.09
CA LYS A 214 0.07 -7.32 -10.12
C LYS A 214 0.73 -5.98 -9.83
N VAL A 215 0.70 -5.09 -10.80
CA VAL A 215 1.40 -3.80 -10.79
C VAL A 215 0.50 -2.67 -10.29
N LEU A 216 -0.81 -2.73 -10.57
CA LEU A 216 -1.78 -1.71 -10.17
C LEU A 216 -2.40 -2.00 -8.80
N PRO A 217 -2.26 -1.10 -7.81
CA PRO A 217 -3.00 -1.20 -6.55
C PRO A 217 -4.51 -1.05 -6.80
N SER A 218 -5.34 -1.91 -6.23
CA SER A 218 -6.82 -1.82 -6.34
C SER A 218 -7.30 -1.80 -7.80
N TYR A 219 -7.07 -2.91 -8.49
CA TYR A 219 -7.48 -3.11 -9.88
C TYR A 219 -8.96 -2.79 -10.11
N ASN A 220 -9.23 -1.95 -11.12
CA ASN A 220 -10.55 -1.65 -11.65
C ASN A 220 -10.40 -1.45 -13.17
N HIS A 221 -11.36 -1.93 -13.96
CA HIS A 221 -11.34 -1.82 -15.42
C HIS A 221 -11.18 -0.38 -15.91
N THR A 222 -11.91 0.57 -15.31
CA THR A 222 -11.79 2.00 -15.64
C THR A 222 -10.39 2.54 -15.32
N ARG A 223 -9.77 2.06 -14.24
CA ARG A 223 -8.41 2.45 -13.89
C ARG A 223 -7.40 1.85 -14.87
N ALA A 224 -7.55 0.58 -15.23
CA ALA A 224 -6.69 -0.09 -16.20
C ALA A 224 -6.71 0.65 -17.55
N GLU A 225 -7.87 1.10 -18.01
CA GLU A 225 -8.01 1.91 -19.22
C GLU A 225 -7.21 3.22 -19.17
N VAL A 226 -7.35 3.98 -18.07
CA VAL A 226 -6.67 5.26 -17.88
C VAL A 226 -5.16 5.06 -17.80
N GLU A 227 -4.70 4.16 -16.95
CA GLU A 227 -3.27 3.90 -16.72
C GLU A 227 -2.60 3.34 -17.99
N THR A 228 -3.29 2.48 -18.75
CA THR A 228 -2.77 1.95 -20.02
C THR A 228 -2.63 3.07 -21.05
N ARG A 229 -3.60 3.98 -21.12
CA ARG A 229 -3.54 5.14 -22.01
C ARG A 229 -2.39 6.07 -21.66
N GLU A 230 -2.22 6.40 -20.39
CA GLU A 230 -1.10 7.23 -19.90
C GLU A 230 0.25 6.54 -20.19
N GLY A 231 0.34 5.23 -19.96
CA GLY A 231 1.53 4.44 -20.28
C GLY A 231 1.89 4.50 -21.78
N LEU A 232 0.91 4.33 -22.66
CA LEU A 232 1.13 4.46 -24.11
C LEU A 232 1.58 5.87 -24.51
N GLN A 233 1.02 6.92 -23.88
CA GLN A 233 1.45 8.30 -24.11
C GLN A 233 2.89 8.54 -23.62
N GLN A 234 3.27 8.00 -22.46
CA GLN A 234 4.64 8.04 -21.96
C GLN A 234 5.61 7.38 -22.96
N LEU A 235 5.28 6.19 -23.45
CA LEU A 235 6.10 5.48 -24.44
C LEU A 235 6.23 6.25 -25.75
N LYS A 236 5.18 6.96 -26.17
CA LYS A 236 5.22 7.85 -27.35
C LYS A 236 6.15 9.03 -27.12
N ALA A 237 6.03 9.69 -25.97
CA ALA A 237 6.84 10.86 -25.62
C ALA A 237 8.34 10.51 -25.57
N SER A 238 8.67 9.33 -25.04
CA SER A 238 10.03 8.81 -24.98
C SER A 238 10.52 8.18 -26.29
N LYS A 239 9.73 8.22 -27.37
CA LYS A 239 10.04 7.59 -28.67
C LYS A 239 10.29 6.07 -28.62
N ILE A 240 9.80 5.40 -27.56
CA ILE A 240 9.91 3.96 -27.34
C ILE A 240 8.84 3.21 -28.14
N ALA A 241 7.64 3.80 -28.24
CA ALA A 241 6.56 3.29 -29.07
C ALA A 241 6.04 4.37 -30.03
N SER A 242 5.47 3.93 -31.15
CA SER A 242 4.79 4.80 -32.11
C SER A 242 3.37 4.30 -32.36
N SER A 243 2.43 5.24 -32.52
CA SER A 243 1.06 4.96 -32.98
C SER A 243 0.87 5.42 -34.42
N ASP A 244 0.15 4.61 -35.19
CA ASP A 244 -0.35 4.96 -36.52
C ASP A 244 -1.71 5.70 -36.43
N ILE A 245 -2.22 6.19 -37.57
CA ILE A 245 -3.48 6.95 -37.69
C ILE A 245 -4.69 6.15 -37.15
N GLU A 246 -4.63 4.82 -37.21
CA GLU A 246 -5.65 3.90 -36.70
C GLU A 246 -5.46 3.52 -35.21
N ASP A 247 -4.64 4.26 -34.47
CA ASP A 247 -4.32 3.98 -33.06
C ASP A 247 -3.70 2.59 -32.83
N LYS A 248 -2.97 2.11 -33.84
CA LYS A 248 -2.17 0.88 -33.79
C LYS A 248 -0.79 1.21 -33.26
N TRP A 249 -0.44 0.62 -32.13
CA TRP A 249 0.82 0.82 -31.42
C TRP A 249 1.85 -0.23 -31.82
N ARG A 250 3.09 0.21 -32.01
CA ARG A 250 4.26 -0.64 -32.27
C ARG A 250 5.50 -0.11 -31.54
N LEU A 251 6.40 -1.02 -31.16
CA LEU A 251 7.71 -0.64 -30.62
C LEU A 251 8.62 -0.07 -31.71
N THR A 252 9.44 0.91 -31.32
CA THR A 252 10.55 1.41 -32.14
C THR A 252 11.80 0.55 -31.91
N LYS A 253 12.91 0.84 -32.61
CA LYS A 253 14.19 0.13 -32.39
C LYS A 253 14.62 0.17 -30.92
N ILE A 254 14.55 1.35 -30.30
CA ILE A 254 14.85 1.56 -28.88
C ILE A 254 13.89 0.74 -28.00
N GLY A 255 12.61 0.66 -28.38
CA GLY A 255 11.63 -0.17 -27.67
C GLY A 255 11.92 -1.67 -27.71
N TYR A 256 12.47 -2.18 -28.81
CA TYR A 256 12.91 -3.58 -28.88
C TYR A 256 14.18 -3.84 -28.07
N GLU A 257 15.16 -2.92 -28.09
CA GLU A 257 16.36 -3.03 -27.26
C GLU A 257 16.01 -3.06 -25.76
N LEU A 258 15.05 -2.23 -25.36
CA LEU A 258 14.55 -2.20 -23.99
C LEU A 258 13.71 -3.44 -23.65
N PHE A 259 12.90 -3.93 -24.58
CA PHE A 259 12.17 -5.20 -24.43
C PHE A 259 13.14 -6.36 -24.16
N ASP A 260 14.20 -6.48 -24.96
CA ASP A 260 15.21 -7.53 -24.78
C ASP A 260 15.92 -7.41 -23.42
N HIS A 261 16.15 -6.18 -22.95
CA HIS A 261 16.74 -5.94 -21.64
C HIS A 261 15.79 -6.33 -20.49
N LEU A 262 14.50 -5.98 -20.59
CA LEU A 262 13.49 -6.33 -19.60
C LEU A 262 13.22 -7.84 -19.53
N VAL A 263 13.26 -8.53 -20.67
CA VAL A 263 13.12 -10.00 -20.73
C VAL A 263 14.31 -10.70 -20.06
N LYS A 264 15.54 -10.15 -20.18
CA LYS A 264 16.73 -10.72 -19.53
C LYS A 264 16.79 -10.47 -18.01
N ALA A 265 16.08 -9.46 -17.52
CA ALA A 265 16.10 -9.07 -16.11
C ALA A 265 15.04 -9.79 -15.23
N ASN A 266 14.07 -10.46 -15.86
CA ASN A 266 13.03 -11.29 -15.21
C ASN A 266 13.39 -12.78 -15.31
#